data_AF-A0A3A8I3B8-F1
#
_entry.id   AF-A0A3A8I3B8-F1
#
_cell.length_a   1.000
_cell.length_b   1.000
_cell.length_c   1.000
_cell.angle_alpha   90.00
_cell.angle_beta   90.00
_cell.angle_gamma   90.00
#
_symmetry.space_group_name_H-M   'P 1'
#
loop_
_entity.id
_entity.type
_entity.pdbx_description
1 polymer ?
#
loop_
_entity_poly.entity_id
_entity_poly.type
_entity_poly.pdbx_seq_one_letter_code
_entity_poly.pdbx_strand_id
1 'polypeptide(L)'
;MRAKLTPLSALLAGIVGGAMMAGCQTYDFEPVDPLAIAQTTKETVITARGSKPDVMLLVDTSGSMTLPVNPELTVNGVKVCHGQTEQGQDYICGESRPSCDTSKCPTRWSDLQAAMGPFLTESGSLVRFGLTTYPAPITVENPTVPQLCAPAGEGGSVRLAIPTTLDSDLELLDHAKGLNALLQAIPNGGANRPRGGTPTSGSLAFAGSKLTTDPAERPQIIILLTDGLPNCNAENEYNGSQAEQCACTVATSQCVVPESPYYNRGCLDKNASVAAVQTLKARQISTIVIGFGAETSAGAGPQVLNAMASAGGFARTCRADIDCGAGDTCDVAAQLCGRSFYQAGNQEELSAALKAISEKLMPGEPCYIQLDPSQLPSDPSLIVVYINGERTLGGPDSWSLVDTGVRFTGSTCARLEASRPEAPVSVEVRAIREL
;
A
#
# COMPACT_ATOMS: atom_id res chain seq x y z
N MET A 1 -14.15 -57.81 -6.09
CA MET A 1 -13.14 -56.73 -6.05
C MET A 1 -12.62 -56.63 -4.63
N ARG A 2 -11.30 -56.78 -4.46
CA ARG A 2 -10.56 -56.75 -3.18
C ARG A 2 -10.10 -55.31 -2.90
N ALA A 3 -10.23 -54.86 -1.65
CA ALA A 3 -9.24 -54.06 -0.90
C ALA A 3 -9.75 -53.99 0.56
N LYS A 4 -9.23 -54.79 1.49
CA LYS A 4 -8.03 -54.59 2.32
C LYS A 4 -8.13 -53.34 3.23
N LEU A 5 -8.36 -53.58 4.52
CA LEU A 5 -7.41 -53.27 5.61
C LEU A 5 -7.88 -53.96 6.90
N THR A 6 -7.03 -54.87 7.36
CA THR A 6 -7.11 -55.67 8.59
C THR A 6 -6.44 -54.95 9.75
N PRO A 7 -7.01 -54.93 10.96
CA PRO A 7 -6.24 -54.77 12.18
C PRO A 7 -5.66 -56.13 12.59
N LEU A 8 -4.35 -56.19 12.81
CA LEU A 8 -3.65 -57.37 13.31
C LEU A 8 -3.83 -57.43 14.84
N SER A 9 -4.68 -58.35 15.30
CA SER A 9 -4.66 -58.84 16.68
C SER A 9 -3.54 -59.87 16.82
N ALA A 10 -2.61 -59.62 17.73
CA ALA A 10 -1.65 -60.61 18.18
C ALA A 10 -2.31 -61.56 19.19
N LEU A 11 -1.94 -62.83 19.06
CA LEU A 11 -2.33 -63.98 19.88
C LEU A 11 -2.34 -63.71 21.40
N LEU A 12 -3.38 -64.21 22.07
CA LEU A 12 -3.25 -64.79 23.40
C LEU A 12 -4.05 -66.10 23.44
N ALA A 13 -3.30 -67.20 23.39
CA ALA A 13 -3.78 -68.55 23.68
C ALA A 13 -3.72 -68.79 25.19
N GLY A 14 -4.60 -69.67 25.69
CA GLY A 14 -4.25 -70.54 26.83
C GLY A 14 -4.81 -70.19 28.20
N ILE A 15 -6.11 -70.49 28.37
CA ILE A 15 -6.78 -71.22 29.48
C ILE A 15 -6.05 -71.41 30.85
N VAL A 16 -6.88 -71.23 31.89
CA VAL A 16 -6.98 -71.93 33.20
C VAL A 16 -6.50 -71.16 34.43
N GLY A 17 -7.47 -70.80 35.30
CA GLY A 17 -7.31 -70.99 36.74
C GLY A 17 -7.81 -69.86 37.64
N GLY A 18 -8.74 -70.17 38.53
CA GLY A 18 -8.86 -69.51 39.84
C GLY A 18 -10.08 -68.62 40.04
N ALA A 19 -11.03 -69.14 40.81
CA ALA A 19 -12.13 -68.36 41.37
C ALA A 19 -11.59 -67.25 42.30
N MET A 20 -12.04 -66.00 42.10
CA MET A 20 -12.06 -64.98 43.14
C MET A 20 -13.37 -64.19 43.06
N MET A 21 -14.04 -64.11 44.20
CA MET A 21 -15.22 -63.28 44.44
C MET A 21 -14.84 -61.81 44.28
N ALA A 22 -15.46 -61.11 43.34
CA ALA A 22 -15.43 -59.66 43.25
C ALA A 22 -16.87 -59.14 43.26
N GLY A 23 -17.23 -58.40 44.31
CA GLY A 23 -18.53 -57.73 44.41
C GLY A 23 -18.70 -56.77 43.24
N CYS A 24 -19.83 -56.85 42.55
CA CYS A 24 -20.27 -55.81 41.63
C CYS A 24 -20.64 -54.58 42.47
N GLN A 25 -19.69 -53.70 42.75
CA GLN A 25 -20.04 -52.33 43.11
C GLN A 25 -20.58 -51.68 41.83
N THR A 26 -21.89 -51.59 41.73
CA THR A 26 -22.57 -50.70 40.79
C THR A 26 -22.21 -49.28 41.20
N TYR A 27 -21.23 -48.69 40.52
CA TYR A 27 -21.00 -47.26 40.59
C TYR A 27 -22.14 -46.60 39.82
N ASP A 28 -23.05 -45.98 40.57
CA ASP A 28 -24.04 -45.06 40.04
C ASP A 28 -23.28 -43.76 39.71
N PHE A 29 -22.85 -43.63 38.46
CA PHE A 29 -22.37 -42.35 37.97
C PHE A 29 -23.61 -41.51 37.68
N GLU A 30 -23.93 -40.59 38.58
CA GLU A 30 -24.81 -39.48 38.24
C GLU A 30 -24.29 -38.86 36.93
N PRO A 31 -25.12 -38.71 35.88
CA PRO A 31 -24.72 -38.06 34.65
C PRO A 31 -24.31 -36.62 35.00
N VAL A 32 -23.00 -36.38 35.06
CA VAL A 32 -22.46 -35.03 35.14
C VAL A 32 -22.44 -34.53 33.71
N ASP A 33 -23.34 -33.60 33.38
CA ASP A 33 -23.23 -32.91 32.10
C ASP A 33 -21.87 -32.20 32.08
N PRO A 34 -20.96 -32.56 31.17
CA PRO A 34 -19.67 -31.89 31.10
C PRO A 34 -19.91 -30.47 30.59
N LEU A 35 -19.82 -29.49 31.48
CA LEU A 35 -19.68 -28.09 31.10
C LEU A 35 -18.41 -27.98 30.25
N ALA A 36 -18.59 -27.83 28.94
CA ALA A 36 -17.49 -27.59 28.02
C ALA A 36 -17.05 -26.13 28.19
N ILE A 37 -15.93 -25.92 28.88
CA ILE A 37 -15.33 -24.60 29.04
C ILE A 37 -14.37 -24.38 27.86
N ALA A 38 -14.58 -23.32 27.09
CA ALA A 38 -13.64 -22.86 26.08
C ALA A 38 -12.94 -21.60 26.57
N GLN A 39 -11.62 -21.63 26.63
CA GLN A 39 -10.81 -20.44 26.90
C GLN A 39 -10.21 -19.94 25.59
N THR A 40 -10.51 -18.70 25.25
CA THR A 40 -9.87 -17.98 24.15
C THR A 40 -8.90 -16.95 24.73
N THR A 41 -7.62 -17.10 24.37
CA THR A 41 -6.59 -16.12 24.71
C THR A 41 -6.26 -15.29 23.48
N LYS A 42 -6.35 -13.98 23.61
CA LYS A 42 -5.84 -13.03 22.62
C LYS A 42 -4.71 -12.22 23.25
N GLU A 43 -3.49 -12.54 22.86
CA GLU A 43 -2.33 -11.73 23.19
C GLU A 43 -2.16 -10.65 22.12
N THR A 44 -1.94 -9.41 22.53
CA THR A 44 -1.68 -8.29 21.64
C THR A 44 -0.59 -7.43 22.27
N VAL A 45 0.59 -7.41 21.66
CA VAL A 45 1.61 -6.44 22.05
C VAL A 45 1.13 -5.07 21.57
N ILE A 46 0.71 -4.21 22.50
CA ILE A 46 0.31 -2.85 22.18
C ILE A 46 1.56 -1.98 22.13
N THR A 47 1.91 -1.59 20.91
CA THR A 47 2.79 -0.46 20.64
C THR A 47 1.89 0.67 20.15
N ALA A 48 1.32 1.43 21.09
CA ALA A 48 0.34 2.48 20.81
C ALA A 48 0.88 3.60 19.92
N ARG A 49 2.15 3.94 20.09
CA ARG A 49 2.92 4.62 19.07
C ARG A 49 3.85 3.60 18.48
N GLY A 50 3.30 2.73 17.64
CA GLY A 50 4.10 2.05 16.63
C GLY A 50 5.00 3.10 15.98
N SER A 51 6.27 2.76 15.75
CA SER A 51 7.17 3.68 15.05
C SER A 51 6.46 4.22 13.83
N LYS A 52 6.44 5.54 13.69
CA LYS A 52 5.85 6.17 12.52
C LYS A 52 6.49 5.56 11.28
N PRO A 53 5.68 5.04 10.34
CA PRO A 53 6.20 4.42 9.14
C PRO A 53 7.19 5.32 8.42
N ASP A 54 8.24 4.73 7.86
CA ASP A 54 9.08 5.39 6.89
C ASP A 54 8.40 5.27 5.52
N VAL A 55 8.04 6.42 4.94
CA VAL A 55 7.28 6.47 3.68
C VAL A 55 8.09 7.21 2.64
N MET A 56 8.58 6.50 1.63
CA MET A 56 9.18 7.12 0.45
C MET A 56 8.10 7.41 -0.59
N LEU A 57 7.83 8.69 -0.85
CA LEU A 57 7.05 9.09 -2.02
C LEU A 57 7.94 8.93 -3.25
N LEU A 58 7.57 8.00 -4.14
CA LEU A 58 8.20 7.82 -5.44
C LEU A 58 7.30 8.42 -6.52
N VAL A 59 7.65 9.63 -6.95
CA VAL A 59 6.81 10.47 -7.79
C VAL A 59 7.30 10.45 -9.24
N ASP A 60 6.41 10.07 -10.14
CA ASP A 60 6.60 10.15 -11.57
C ASP A 60 6.60 11.62 -12.03
N THR A 61 7.65 11.98 -12.75
CA THR A 61 7.91 13.27 -13.36
C THR A 61 8.30 13.08 -14.83
N SER A 62 7.79 12.02 -15.46
CA SER A 62 7.87 11.79 -16.90
C SER A 62 7.12 12.87 -17.69
N GLY A 63 7.36 12.94 -18.99
CA GLY A 63 6.73 13.92 -19.87
C GLY A 63 5.21 13.74 -19.96
N SER A 64 4.72 12.51 -19.87
CA SER A 64 3.29 12.20 -19.87
C SER A 64 2.56 12.78 -18.66
N MET A 65 3.26 13.08 -17.55
CA MET A 65 2.69 13.82 -16.42
C MET A 65 2.37 15.28 -16.77
N THR A 66 2.91 15.85 -17.85
CA THR A 66 2.58 17.22 -18.30
C THR A 66 1.39 17.29 -19.25
N LEU A 67 0.82 16.15 -19.65
CA LEU A 67 -0.35 16.13 -20.51
C LEU A 67 -1.62 16.48 -19.72
N PRO A 68 -2.64 17.05 -20.39
CA PRO A 68 -3.93 17.33 -19.79
C PRO A 68 -4.56 16.10 -19.15
N VAL A 69 -5.18 16.28 -17.99
CA VAL A 69 -6.01 15.23 -17.37
C VAL A 69 -7.22 14.92 -18.24
N ASN A 70 -7.83 15.97 -18.78
CA ASN A 70 -8.92 15.89 -19.76
C ASN A 70 -8.57 16.78 -20.98
N PRO A 71 -8.01 16.19 -22.06
CA PRO A 71 -7.68 16.93 -23.27
C PRO A 71 -8.90 17.63 -23.90
N GLU A 72 -10.08 17.06 -23.72
CA GLU A 72 -11.34 17.52 -24.31
C GLU A 72 -12.08 18.54 -23.41
N LEU A 73 -11.45 19.01 -22.33
CA LEU A 73 -12.04 19.96 -21.39
C LEU A 73 -12.51 21.22 -22.13
N THR A 74 -13.79 21.53 -21.96
CA THR A 74 -14.44 22.68 -22.59
C THR A 74 -14.91 23.66 -21.52
N VAL A 75 -14.43 24.90 -21.58
CA VAL A 75 -14.87 26.00 -20.70
C VAL A 75 -15.50 27.08 -21.56
N ASN A 76 -16.75 27.43 -21.27
CA ASN A 76 -17.53 28.41 -22.06
C ASN A 76 -17.59 28.08 -23.57
N GLY A 77 -17.71 26.79 -23.91
CA GLY A 77 -17.78 26.33 -25.30
C GLY A 77 -16.44 26.26 -26.04
N VAL A 78 -15.32 26.54 -25.37
CA VAL A 78 -13.97 26.49 -25.96
C VAL A 78 -13.16 25.34 -25.35
N LYS A 79 -12.51 24.52 -26.19
CA LYS A 79 -11.57 23.51 -25.73
C LYS A 79 -10.28 24.16 -25.23
N VAL A 80 -10.09 24.19 -23.91
CA VAL A 80 -9.04 24.99 -23.26
C VAL A 80 -7.64 24.37 -23.31
N CYS A 81 -7.56 23.08 -23.66
CA CYS A 81 -6.30 22.36 -23.83
C CYS A 81 -5.79 22.34 -25.28
N HIS A 82 -6.61 22.84 -26.23
CA HIS A 82 -6.29 22.88 -27.64
C HIS A 82 -5.80 24.28 -28.04
N GLY A 83 -4.87 24.34 -28.99
CA GLY A 83 -4.39 25.59 -29.57
C GLY A 83 -3.92 25.41 -31.00
N GLN A 84 -3.49 26.51 -31.60
CA GLN A 84 -2.90 26.53 -32.94
C GLN A 84 -1.48 27.09 -32.88
N THR A 85 -0.55 26.45 -33.58
CA THR A 85 0.82 26.97 -33.73
C THR A 85 0.81 28.27 -34.55
N GLU A 86 1.93 28.99 -34.60
CA GLU A 86 2.10 30.15 -35.50
C GLU A 86 1.84 29.79 -36.98
N GLN A 87 1.95 28.51 -37.33
CA GLN A 87 1.71 27.97 -38.67
C GLN A 87 0.25 27.48 -38.86
N GLY A 88 -0.63 27.69 -37.88
CA GLY A 88 -2.03 27.29 -37.92
C GLY A 88 -2.27 25.79 -37.72
N GLN A 89 -1.27 25.02 -37.26
CA GLN A 89 -1.45 23.60 -36.96
C GLN A 89 -2.09 23.42 -35.59
N ASP A 90 -3.17 22.64 -35.53
CA ASP A 90 -3.83 22.29 -34.28
C ASP A 90 -2.89 21.41 -33.42
N TYR A 91 -2.84 21.71 -32.13
CA TYR A 91 -2.13 20.91 -31.13
C TYR A 91 -2.92 20.80 -29.83
N ILE A 92 -2.59 19.79 -29.04
CA ILE A 92 -2.98 19.67 -27.64
C ILE A 92 -1.76 20.06 -26.81
N CYS A 93 -1.93 20.96 -25.85
CA CYS A 93 -0.81 21.39 -25.00
C CYS A 93 -0.25 20.21 -24.19
N GLY A 94 1.02 20.27 -23.79
CA GLY A 94 1.60 19.26 -22.90
C GLY A 94 3.12 19.12 -23.02
N GLU A 95 3.58 17.87 -23.25
CA GLU A 95 5.00 17.55 -23.33
C GLU A 95 5.66 18.23 -24.54
N SER A 96 5.03 18.13 -25.71
CA SER A 96 5.42 18.87 -26.91
C SER A 96 5.02 20.34 -26.74
N ARG A 97 5.95 21.26 -27.07
CA ARG A 97 5.71 22.70 -26.88
C ARG A 97 4.51 23.14 -27.74
N PRO A 98 3.63 24.01 -27.21
CA PRO A 98 3.73 24.72 -25.93
C PRO A 98 3.17 23.96 -24.70
N SER A 99 3.70 24.29 -23.52
CA SER A 99 3.16 23.81 -22.22
C SER A 99 1.73 24.30 -22.00
N CYS A 100 0.94 23.50 -21.27
CA CYS A 100 -0.41 23.89 -20.86
C CYS A 100 -0.41 25.09 -19.91
N ASP A 101 -1.39 25.98 -20.10
CA ASP A 101 -1.79 26.94 -19.07
C ASP A 101 -2.63 26.19 -18.02
N THR A 102 -1.97 25.77 -16.94
CA THR A 102 -2.57 24.93 -15.89
C THR A 102 -3.69 25.61 -15.12
N SER A 103 -3.86 26.95 -15.25
CA SER A 103 -5.01 27.66 -14.70
C SER A 103 -6.31 27.40 -15.49
N LYS A 104 -6.20 26.88 -16.72
CA LYS A 104 -7.33 26.59 -17.61
C LYS A 104 -7.39 25.13 -18.01
N CYS A 105 -6.25 24.51 -18.25
CA CYS A 105 -6.11 23.12 -18.65
C CYS A 105 -5.21 22.39 -17.64
N PRO A 106 -5.80 21.83 -16.57
CA PRO A 106 -5.03 21.09 -15.59
C PRO A 106 -4.35 19.87 -16.22
N THR A 107 -3.09 19.69 -15.87
CA THR A 107 -2.26 18.56 -16.28
C THR A 107 -2.17 17.55 -15.16
N ARG A 108 -1.69 16.34 -15.49
CA ARG A 108 -1.50 15.30 -14.47
C ARG A 108 -0.60 15.79 -13.32
N TRP A 109 0.43 16.54 -13.68
CA TRP A 109 1.38 17.12 -12.74
C TRP A 109 0.75 18.23 -11.89
N SER A 110 -0.02 19.15 -12.48
CA SER A 110 -0.63 20.24 -11.71
C SER A 110 -1.66 19.72 -10.71
N ASP A 111 -2.45 18.73 -11.09
CA ASP A 111 -3.43 18.11 -10.18
C ASP A 111 -2.73 17.33 -9.06
N LEU A 112 -1.64 16.62 -9.36
CA LEU A 112 -0.81 15.99 -8.33
C LEU A 112 -0.28 17.02 -7.34
N GLN A 113 0.31 18.12 -7.82
CA GLN A 113 0.78 19.21 -6.98
C GLN A 113 -0.33 19.78 -6.10
N ALA A 114 -1.53 19.98 -6.66
CA ALA A 114 -2.67 20.50 -5.92
C ALA A 114 -3.20 19.53 -4.85
N ALA A 115 -3.22 18.22 -5.12
CA ALA A 115 -3.67 17.20 -4.17
C ALA A 115 -2.66 16.95 -3.03
N MET A 116 -1.36 17.07 -3.30
CA MET A 116 -0.31 16.80 -2.31
C MET A 116 -0.25 17.82 -1.17
N GLY A 117 -0.65 19.08 -1.41
CA GLY A 117 -0.62 20.13 -0.39
C GLY A 117 -1.50 19.81 0.83
N PRO A 118 -2.82 19.59 0.65
CA PRO A 118 -3.71 19.17 1.72
C PRO A 118 -3.28 17.84 2.34
N PHE A 119 -2.91 16.85 1.53
CA PHE A 119 -2.47 15.54 2.03
C PHE A 119 -1.29 15.63 3.00
N LEU A 120 -0.23 16.36 2.64
CA LEU A 120 0.96 16.53 3.49
C LEU A 120 0.67 17.40 4.72
N THR A 121 -0.32 18.29 4.65
CA THR A 121 -0.77 19.08 5.80
C THR A 121 -1.52 18.23 6.81
N GLU A 122 -2.39 17.32 6.35
CA GLU A 122 -3.22 16.46 7.20
C GLU A 122 -2.47 15.22 7.70
N SER A 123 -1.61 14.64 6.85
CA SER A 123 -0.94 13.37 7.12
C SER A 123 0.54 13.53 7.50
N GLY A 124 1.09 14.73 7.41
CA GLY A 124 2.51 15.02 7.61
C GLY A 124 3.06 14.61 8.99
N SER A 125 2.21 14.61 10.02
CA SER A 125 2.58 14.19 11.37
C SER A 125 2.49 12.67 11.57
N LEU A 126 1.81 11.93 10.69
CA LEU A 126 1.50 10.50 10.88
C LEU A 126 2.68 9.59 10.52
N VAL A 127 3.53 10.03 9.59
CA VAL A 127 4.62 9.22 9.02
C VAL A 127 5.86 10.06 8.77
N ARG A 128 6.99 9.40 8.56
CA ARG A 128 8.26 10.03 8.16
C ARG A 128 8.38 10.01 6.64
N PHE A 129 7.99 11.11 6.01
CA PHE A 129 8.04 11.19 4.56
C PHE A 129 9.44 11.46 4.02
N GLY A 130 9.82 10.74 2.96
CA GLY A 130 10.87 11.12 2.02
C GLY A 130 10.27 11.37 0.64
N LEU A 131 11.04 12.02 -0.24
CA LEU A 131 10.66 12.30 -1.61
C LEU A 131 11.76 11.92 -2.59
N THR A 132 11.41 11.01 -3.50
CA THR A 132 12.21 10.67 -4.68
C THR A 132 11.37 10.91 -5.94
N THR A 133 11.94 11.57 -6.94
CA THR A 133 11.31 11.77 -8.26
C THR A 133 11.99 10.90 -9.31
N TYR A 134 11.23 10.39 -10.29
CA TYR A 134 11.77 9.70 -11.46
C TYR A 134 11.07 10.16 -12.75
N PRO A 135 11.69 10.10 -13.94
CA PRO A 135 13.08 9.72 -14.22
C PRO A 135 14.08 10.65 -13.52
N ALA A 136 15.37 10.29 -13.53
CA ALA A 136 16.40 11.15 -12.95
C ALA A 136 16.31 12.58 -13.54
N PRO A 137 16.53 13.64 -12.75
CA PRO A 137 16.38 15.00 -13.23
C PRO A 137 17.29 15.27 -14.42
N ILE A 138 16.70 15.66 -15.55
CA ILE A 138 17.45 16.01 -16.73
C ILE A 138 17.96 17.44 -16.54
N THR A 139 19.28 17.62 -16.53
CA THR A 139 19.94 18.92 -16.34
C THR A 139 20.55 19.50 -17.62
N VAL A 140 20.51 18.74 -18.71
CA VAL A 140 21.04 19.13 -20.01
C VAL A 140 19.92 19.64 -20.95
N GLU A 141 20.30 20.50 -21.89
CA GLU A 141 19.38 21.07 -22.88
C GLU A 141 18.92 20.03 -23.90
N ASN A 142 19.85 19.22 -24.42
CA ASN A 142 19.62 18.19 -25.42
C ASN A 142 19.95 16.80 -24.87
N PRO A 143 19.06 16.20 -24.07
CA PRO A 143 19.29 14.88 -23.48
C PRO A 143 19.24 13.77 -24.54
N THR A 144 20.12 12.79 -24.38
CA THR A 144 20.03 11.51 -25.08
C THR A 144 18.87 10.67 -24.54
N VAL A 145 18.40 9.68 -25.32
CA VAL A 145 17.34 8.77 -24.86
C VAL A 145 17.71 8.02 -23.57
N PRO A 146 18.94 7.50 -23.38
CA PRO A 146 19.35 6.95 -22.08
C PRO A 146 19.21 7.93 -20.91
N GLN A 147 19.46 9.23 -21.13
CA GLN A 147 19.27 10.26 -20.10
C GLN A 147 17.79 10.56 -19.85
N LEU A 148 16.94 10.56 -20.89
CA LEU A 148 15.49 10.67 -20.76
C LEU A 148 14.86 9.46 -20.06
N CYS A 149 15.56 8.32 -20.09
CA CYS A 149 15.14 7.03 -19.54
C CYS A 149 15.92 6.62 -18.29
N ALA A 150 16.72 7.52 -17.71
CA ALA A 150 17.50 7.19 -16.54
C ALA A 150 16.56 6.98 -15.33
N PRO A 151 16.62 5.82 -14.64
CA PRO A 151 15.83 5.61 -13.43
C PRO A 151 16.25 6.60 -12.34
N ALA A 152 15.46 6.68 -11.27
CA ALA A 152 15.90 7.39 -10.07
C ALA A 152 17.29 6.90 -9.64
N GLY A 153 18.13 7.85 -9.26
CA GLY A 153 19.52 7.63 -8.89
C GLY A 153 20.07 8.75 -8.03
N GLU A 154 21.29 8.54 -7.52
CA GLU A 154 22.03 9.57 -6.80
C GLU A 154 22.26 10.81 -7.67
N GLY A 155 22.37 11.98 -7.05
CA GLY A 155 22.67 13.23 -7.78
C GLY A 155 21.45 14.02 -8.26
N GLY A 156 20.28 13.83 -7.64
CA GLY A 156 19.15 14.75 -7.78
C GLY A 156 17.76 14.13 -7.70
N SER A 157 17.65 12.79 -7.78
CA SER A 157 16.34 12.11 -7.71
C SER A 157 15.78 12.13 -6.29
N VAL A 158 16.62 11.95 -5.27
CA VAL A 158 16.25 12.19 -3.88
C VAL A 158 16.14 13.70 -3.66
N ARG A 159 14.91 14.19 -3.52
CA ARG A 159 14.61 15.61 -3.26
C ARG A 159 14.60 15.91 -1.76
N LEU A 160 14.15 14.93 -0.97
CA LEU A 160 14.13 15.01 0.48
C LEU A 160 14.34 13.61 1.06
N ALA A 161 15.31 13.47 1.96
CA ALA A 161 15.56 12.20 2.64
C ALA A 161 14.53 11.97 3.75
N ILE A 162 14.25 10.70 4.07
CA ILE A 162 13.41 10.33 5.20
C ILE A 162 14.08 10.82 6.50
N PRO A 163 13.36 11.53 7.38
CA PRO A 163 13.94 12.10 8.59
C PRO A 163 14.07 11.03 9.68
N THR A 164 15.14 10.23 9.63
CA THR A 164 15.33 9.07 10.52
C THR A 164 15.46 9.43 12.01
N THR A 165 15.73 10.70 12.33
CA THR A 165 15.91 11.21 13.69
C THR A 165 14.70 11.98 14.22
N LEU A 166 13.62 12.15 13.45
CA LEU A 166 12.43 12.93 13.85
C LEU A 166 11.26 12.00 14.13
N ASP A 167 10.55 12.22 15.24
CA ASP A 167 9.31 11.48 15.57
C ASP A 167 8.20 12.35 16.15
N SER A 168 8.48 13.59 16.55
CA SER A 168 7.44 14.47 17.07
C SER A 168 6.50 14.93 15.96
N ASP A 169 5.21 15.08 16.29
CA ASP A 169 4.18 15.48 15.32
C ASP A 169 4.50 16.83 14.68
N LEU A 170 5.04 17.78 15.49
CA LEU A 170 5.40 19.11 15.04
C LEU A 170 6.58 19.09 14.07
N GLU A 171 7.65 18.37 14.40
CA GLU A 171 8.84 18.28 13.53
C GLU A 171 8.53 17.56 12.21
N LEU A 172 7.72 16.50 12.25
CA LEU A 172 7.33 15.78 11.05
C LEU A 172 6.38 16.59 10.17
N LEU A 173 5.46 17.35 10.77
CA LEU A 173 4.61 18.28 10.03
C LEU A 173 5.45 19.38 9.35
N ASP A 174 6.44 19.94 10.04
CA ASP A 174 7.35 20.93 9.45
C ASP A 174 8.22 20.32 8.35
N HIS A 175 8.68 19.08 8.52
CA HIS A 175 9.37 18.33 7.47
C HIS A 175 8.47 18.11 6.24
N ALA A 176 7.21 17.73 6.43
CA ALA A 176 6.23 17.55 5.37
C ALA A 176 5.89 18.86 4.63
N LYS A 177 5.88 20.02 5.32
CA LYS A 177 5.78 21.34 4.67
C LYS A 177 6.98 21.61 3.75
N GLY A 178 8.19 21.26 4.21
CA GLY A 178 9.40 21.33 3.39
C GLY A 178 9.32 20.44 2.15
N LEU A 179 8.81 19.21 2.31
CA LEU A 179 8.52 18.29 1.20
C LEU A 179 7.55 18.92 0.20
N ASN A 180 6.44 19.48 0.67
CA ASN A 180 5.47 20.12 -0.20
C ASN A 180 6.11 21.28 -0.96
N ALA A 181 6.89 22.14 -0.30
CA ALA A 181 7.58 23.24 -0.96
C ALA A 181 8.51 22.76 -2.10
N LEU A 182 9.20 21.64 -1.91
CA LEU A 182 10.03 21.02 -2.96
C LEU A 182 9.20 20.49 -4.13
N LEU A 183 8.05 19.86 -3.87
CA LEU A 183 7.13 19.41 -4.91
C LEU A 183 6.55 20.59 -5.71
N GLN A 184 6.11 21.65 -5.03
CA GLN A 184 5.55 22.85 -5.67
C GLN A 184 6.61 23.61 -6.49
N ALA A 185 7.89 23.50 -6.13
CA ALA A 185 8.98 24.16 -6.85
C ALA A 185 9.30 23.53 -8.22
N ILE A 186 8.82 22.31 -8.49
CA ILE A 186 8.97 21.69 -9.81
C ILE A 186 7.97 22.36 -10.77
N PRO A 187 8.44 23.00 -11.85
CA PRO A 187 7.57 23.81 -12.70
C PRO A 187 6.68 22.95 -13.60
N ASN A 188 5.48 23.45 -13.89
CA ASN A 188 4.53 22.83 -14.84
C ASN A 188 4.95 22.98 -16.32
N GLY A 189 5.98 23.80 -16.59
CA GLY A 189 6.44 24.10 -17.94
C GLY A 189 7.87 24.66 -17.93
N GLY A 190 8.48 24.79 -19.11
CA GLY A 190 9.84 25.31 -19.24
C GLY A 190 10.95 24.35 -18.80
N ALA A 191 12.07 24.90 -18.33
CA ALA A 191 13.22 24.14 -17.84
C ALA A 191 12.89 23.42 -16.53
N ASN A 192 13.44 22.22 -16.32
CA ASN A 192 13.24 21.40 -15.12
C ASN A 192 11.81 20.92 -14.84
N ARG A 193 10.88 21.10 -15.80
CA ARG A 193 9.55 20.49 -15.76
C ARG A 193 9.62 18.96 -15.85
N PRO A 194 8.56 18.23 -15.48
CA PRO A 194 8.44 16.80 -15.78
C PRO A 194 8.68 16.51 -17.27
N ARG A 195 9.60 15.59 -17.57
CA ARG A 195 10.03 15.23 -18.94
C ARG A 195 10.78 13.91 -18.95
N GLY A 196 10.77 13.22 -20.09
CA GLY A 196 11.39 11.90 -20.26
C GLY A 196 10.38 10.77 -20.14
N GLY A 197 10.86 9.53 -20.13
CA GLY A 197 9.99 8.35 -19.98
C GLY A 197 9.83 7.92 -18.53
N THR A 198 9.37 6.70 -18.34
CA THR A 198 8.82 6.20 -17.07
C THR A 198 9.57 4.95 -16.61
N PRO A 199 10.86 5.04 -16.21
CA PRO A 199 11.70 3.91 -15.79
C PRO A 199 11.34 3.39 -14.38
N THR A 200 10.12 2.89 -14.22
CA THR A 200 9.53 2.54 -12.91
C THR A 200 10.28 1.42 -12.19
N SER A 201 10.62 0.33 -12.89
CA SER A 201 11.30 -0.84 -12.31
C SER A 201 12.64 -0.48 -11.63
N GLY A 202 13.52 0.20 -12.37
CA GLY A 202 14.80 0.70 -11.82
C GLY A 202 14.61 1.74 -10.71
N SER A 203 13.59 2.60 -10.82
CA SER A 203 13.31 3.64 -9.83
C SER A 203 12.76 3.08 -8.51
N LEU A 204 11.96 2.02 -8.57
CA LEU A 204 11.50 1.26 -7.40
C LEU A 204 12.67 0.59 -6.67
N ALA A 205 13.59 -0.03 -7.42
CA ALA A 205 14.79 -0.63 -6.84
C ALA A 205 15.64 0.42 -6.12
N PHE A 206 15.84 1.59 -6.73
CA PHE A 206 16.55 2.71 -6.12
C PHE A 206 15.82 3.25 -4.88
N ALA A 207 14.52 3.53 -4.95
CA ALA A 207 13.74 4.02 -3.81
C ALA A 207 13.80 3.04 -2.64
N GLY A 208 13.70 1.74 -2.91
CA GLY A 208 13.86 0.69 -1.90
C GLY A 208 15.24 0.63 -1.27
N SER A 209 16.30 1.14 -1.91
CA SER A 209 17.63 1.24 -1.31
C SER A 209 17.74 2.37 -0.27
N LYS A 210 16.77 3.29 -0.25
CA LYS A 210 16.70 4.43 0.69
C LYS A 210 15.94 4.11 1.97
N LEU A 211 15.20 3.01 1.96
CA LEU A 211 14.47 2.49 3.11
C LEU A 211 15.34 1.47 3.85
N THR A 212 15.18 1.40 5.18
CA THR A 212 15.89 0.42 5.98
C THR A 212 15.33 -0.98 5.72
N THR A 213 16.11 -2.01 6.04
CA THR A 213 15.67 -3.41 5.93
C THR A 213 15.33 -4.02 7.28
N ASP A 214 15.21 -3.22 8.34
CA ASP A 214 14.77 -3.71 9.64
C ASP A 214 13.27 -3.41 9.84
N PRO A 215 12.39 -4.33 9.43
CA PRO A 215 10.95 -4.19 9.61
C PRO A 215 10.53 -4.29 11.08
N ALA A 216 11.41 -4.77 11.97
CA ALA A 216 11.13 -4.82 13.40
C ALA A 216 11.18 -3.42 14.03
N GLU A 217 11.92 -2.47 13.44
CA GLU A 217 11.95 -1.09 13.92
C GLU A 217 10.69 -0.31 13.53
N ARG A 218 10.29 -0.37 12.24
CA ARG A 218 9.12 0.36 11.72
C ARG A 218 8.64 -0.14 10.35
N PRO A 219 7.34 0.05 10.01
CA PRO A 219 6.86 -0.24 8.66
C PRO A 219 7.58 0.61 7.61
N GLN A 220 8.02 -0.05 6.53
CA GLN A 220 8.71 0.58 5.40
C GLN A 220 7.78 0.57 4.18
N ILE A 221 7.51 1.74 3.62
CA ILE A 221 6.47 1.91 2.60
C ILE A 221 6.98 2.78 1.46
N ILE A 222 6.68 2.36 0.23
CA ILE A 222 6.79 3.21 -0.96
C ILE A 222 5.38 3.54 -1.42
N ILE A 223 5.10 4.84 -1.63
CA ILE A 223 3.92 5.28 -2.36
C ILE A 223 4.38 5.65 -3.77
N LEU A 224 4.02 4.83 -4.75
CA LEU A 224 4.26 5.06 -6.17
C LEU A 224 3.12 5.91 -6.74
N LEU A 225 3.43 7.13 -7.20
CA LEU A 225 2.49 7.99 -7.91
C LEU A 225 2.91 8.06 -9.38
N THR A 226 2.11 7.47 -10.27
CA THR A 226 2.43 7.33 -11.71
C THR A 226 1.18 7.35 -12.57
N ASP A 227 1.32 7.63 -13.87
CA ASP A 227 0.23 7.52 -14.84
C ASP A 227 0.07 6.10 -15.42
N GLY A 228 0.93 5.16 -15.02
CA GLY A 228 0.70 3.72 -15.18
C GLY A 228 1.23 3.10 -16.47
N LEU A 229 2.10 3.79 -17.20
CA LEU A 229 2.73 3.27 -18.42
C LEU A 229 4.26 3.15 -18.26
N PRO A 230 4.76 2.24 -17.41
CA PRO A 230 6.20 2.06 -17.24
C PRO A 230 6.85 1.68 -18.57
N ASN A 231 7.99 2.30 -18.86
CA ASN A 231 8.77 2.07 -20.07
C ASN A 231 10.25 2.32 -19.75
N CYS A 232 11.07 2.65 -20.75
CA CYS A 232 12.48 3.00 -20.57
C CYS A 232 13.41 1.88 -20.10
N ASN A 233 12.94 0.64 -20.00
CA ASN A 233 13.77 -0.53 -19.71
C ASN A 233 14.54 -0.97 -20.97
N ALA A 234 15.88 -0.83 -20.97
CA ALA A 234 16.71 -1.31 -22.07
C ALA A 234 16.78 -2.84 -22.15
N GLU A 235 16.56 -3.50 -21.03
CA GLU A 235 16.57 -4.96 -20.89
C GLU A 235 15.13 -5.52 -20.91
N ASN A 236 14.17 -4.78 -21.49
CA ASN A 236 12.82 -5.29 -21.67
C ASN A 236 12.90 -6.60 -22.47
N GLU A 237 12.25 -7.64 -21.95
CA GLU A 237 12.20 -8.97 -22.57
C GLU A 237 11.53 -8.93 -23.96
N TYR A 238 10.71 -7.90 -24.20
CA TYR A 238 10.07 -7.63 -25.47
C TYR A 238 10.67 -6.39 -26.14
N ASN A 239 10.59 -6.38 -27.48
CA ASN A 239 10.96 -5.24 -28.32
C ASN A 239 9.87 -4.98 -29.37
N GLY A 240 9.96 -3.85 -30.07
CA GLY A 240 8.90 -3.44 -30.99
C GLY A 240 8.71 -4.30 -32.25
N SER A 241 9.54 -5.32 -32.51
CA SER A 241 9.21 -6.33 -33.54
C SER A 241 8.16 -7.35 -33.08
N GLN A 242 7.91 -7.42 -31.76
CA GLN A 242 7.02 -8.38 -31.12
C GLN A 242 5.68 -7.71 -30.78
N ALA A 243 4.88 -7.36 -31.80
CA ALA A 243 3.69 -6.52 -31.64
C ALA A 243 2.61 -7.08 -30.68
N GLU A 244 2.59 -8.39 -30.44
CA GLU A 244 1.65 -9.03 -29.50
C GLU A 244 2.09 -8.93 -28.04
N GLN A 245 3.39 -8.82 -27.79
CA GLN A 245 3.98 -8.80 -26.44
C GLN A 245 4.46 -7.40 -26.04
N CYS A 246 4.93 -6.60 -27.01
CA CYS A 246 5.34 -5.22 -26.82
C CYS A 246 4.17 -4.27 -27.10
N ALA A 247 3.50 -3.82 -26.04
CA ALA A 247 2.64 -2.65 -26.11
C ALA A 247 3.52 -1.39 -26.15
N CYS A 248 3.65 -0.77 -27.34
CA CYS A 248 4.44 0.45 -27.50
C CYS A 248 3.80 1.63 -26.76
N THR A 249 4.59 2.28 -25.91
CA THR A 249 4.21 3.45 -25.08
C THR A 249 4.74 4.78 -25.63
N VAL A 250 5.54 4.72 -26.70
CA VAL A 250 6.04 5.88 -27.45
C VAL A 250 5.44 5.87 -28.87
N ALA A 251 5.68 6.93 -29.64
CA ALA A 251 5.26 6.99 -31.04
C ALA A 251 5.69 5.70 -31.79
N THR A 252 4.75 5.05 -32.47
CA THR A 252 4.93 3.69 -33.03
C THR A 252 6.17 3.58 -33.89
N SER A 253 6.50 4.61 -34.69
CA SER A 253 7.69 4.65 -35.55
C SER A 253 9.02 4.58 -34.78
N GLN A 254 9.07 4.99 -33.51
CA GLN A 254 10.25 4.88 -32.67
C GLN A 254 10.34 3.52 -31.96
N CYS A 255 9.24 2.83 -31.79
CA CYS A 255 9.21 1.55 -31.08
C CYS A 255 9.58 0.38 -32.01
N VAL A 256 9.19 0.42 -33.28
CA VAL A 256 9.29 -0.74 -34.21
C VAL A 256 10.59 -0.82 -35.01
N VAL A 257 11.44 0.22 -34.98
CA VAL A 257 12.68 0.29 -35.76
C VAL A 257 13.85 -0.25 -34.92
N PRO A 258 14.55 -1.32 -35.34
CA PRO A 258 15.65 -1.93 -34.56
C PRO A 258 16.77 -0.98 -34.16
N GLU A 259 17.09 0.02 -35.01
CA GLU A 259 18.12 1.02 -34.76
C GLU A 259 17.67 2.12 -33.79
N SER A 260 16.37 2.17 -33.47
CA SER A 260 15.83 3.16 -32.56
C SER A 260 16.30 2.87 -31.13
N PRO A 261 16.72 3.89 -30.37
CA PRO A 261 17.01 3.72 -28.94
C PRO A 261 15.77 3.34 -28.13
N TYR A 262 14.56 3.44 -28.71
CA TYR A 262 13.30 3.00 -28.12
C TYR A 262 12.88 1.58 -28.52
N TYR A 263 13.70 0.82 -29.23
CA TYR A 263 13.31 -0.51 -29.73
C TYR A 263 12.88 -1.47 -28.61
N ASN A 264 13.63 -1.53 -27.50
CA ASN A 264 13.22 -2.23 -26.28
C ASN A 264 12.56 -1.27 -25.27
N ARG A 265 13.13 -0.06 -25.12
CA ARG A 265 12.71 0.93 -24.12
C ARG A 265 11.29 1.45 -24.34
N GLY A 266 10.78 1.42 -25.56
CA GLY A 266 9.44 1.88 -25.89
C GLY A 266 8.35 0.89 -25.49
N CYS A 267 8.68 -0.37 -25.23
CA CYS A 267 7.74 -1.38 -24.80
C CYS A 267 7.32 -1.16 -23.34
N LEU A 268 6.05 -1.40 -23.06
CA LEU A 268 5.49 -1.40 -21.72
C LEU A 268 6.26 -2.38 -20.81
N ASP A 269 6.86 -1.86 -19.74
CA ASP A 269 7.75 -2.59 -18.83
C ASP A 269 6.99 -3.21 -17.64
N LYS A 270 5.95 -4.00 -17.95
CA LYS A 270 5.09 -4.63 -16.94
C LYS A 270 5.87 -5.58 -16.03
N ASN A 271 6.57 -6.53 -16.63
CA ASN A 271 7.12 -7.68 -15.90
C ASN A 271 8.27 -7.26 -14.97
N ALA A 272 9.18 -6.38 -15.42
CA ALA A 272 10.24 -5.88 -14.55
C ALA A 272 9.68 -4.96 -13.44
N SER A 273 8.64 -4.17 -13.71
CA SER A 273 8.00 -3.33 -12.68
C SER A 273 7.33 -4.18 -11.59
N VAL A 274 6.62 -5.24 -11.97
CA VAL A 274 6.04 -6.20 -11.01
C VAL A 274 7.14 -6.93 -10.23
N ALA A 275 8.20 -7.38 -10.89
CA ALA A 275 9.32 -8.05 -10.23
C ALA A 275 10.04 -7.14 -9.23
N ALA A 276 10.19 -5.84 -9.54
CA ALA A 276 10.75 -4.85 -8.61
C ALA A 276 9.89 -4.73 -7.35
N VAL A 277 8.56 -4.64 -7.50
CA VAL A 277 7.64 -4.61 -6.36
C VAL A 277 7.67 -5.91 -5.54
N GLN A 278 7.79 -7.07 -6.18
CA GLN A 278 7.96 -8.35 -5.48
C GLN A 278 9.25 -8.40 -4.67
N THR A 279 10.34 -7.84 -5.21
CA THR A 279 11.63 -7.75 -4.52
C THR A 279 11.55 -6.82 -3.31
N LEU A 280 10.82 -5.71 -3.41
CA LEU A 280 10.53 -4.83 -2.28
C LEU A 280 9.73 -5.57 -1.19
N LYS A 281 8.67 -6.28 -1.58
CA LYS A 281 7.86 -7.08 -0.65
C LYS A 281 8.68 -8.18 0.04
N ALA A 282 9.59 -8.83 -0.69
CA ALA A 282 10.50 -9.82 -0.10
C ALA A 282 11.43 -9.23 0.97
N ARG A 283 11.71 -7.93 0.90
CA ARG A 283 12.42 -7.14 1.92
C ARG A 283 11.49 -6.52 2.97
N GLN A 284 10.23 -6.92 3.01
CA GLN A 284 9.17 -6.37 3.88
C GLN A 284 8.89 -4.88 3.67
N ILE A 285 9.19 -4.36 2.47
CA ILE A 285 8.80 -3.01 2.05
C ILE A 285 7.48 -3.11 1.28
N SER A 286 6.43 -2.47 1.80
CA SER A 286 5.13 -2.42 1.14
C SER A 286 5.13 -1.37 0.04
N THR A 287 4.47 -1.66 -1.09
CA THR A 287 4.29 -0.70 -2.18
C THR A 287 2.80 -0.38 -2.35
N ILE A 288 2.45 0.89 -2.16
CA ILE A 288 1.15 1.45 -2.47
C ILE A 288 1.23 2.03 -3.88
N VAL A 289 0.35 1.58 -4.77
CA VAL A 289 0.33 2.02 -6.17
C VAL A 289 -0.86 2.96 -6.37
N ILE A 290 -0.56 4.20 -6.77
CA ILE A 290 -1.55 5.20 -7.16
C ILE A 290 -1.39 5.47 -8.67
N GLY A 291 -2.45 5.18 -9.42
CA GLY A 291 -2.54 5.45 -10.85
C GLY A 291 -3.25 6.77 -11.11
N PHE A 292 -2.62 7.68 -11.85
CA PHE A 292 -3.17 9.00 -12.16
C PHE A 292 -3.48 9.24 -13.64
N GLY A 293 -4.69 9.72 -13.94
CA GLY A 293 -5.12 10.10 -15.29
C GLY A 293 -6.06 9.09 -15.96
N ALA A 294 -6.72 9.51 -17.04
CA ALA A 294 -7.77 8.74 -17.71
C ALA A 294 -7.30 7.39 -18.26
N GLU A 295 -6.02 7.27 -18.63
CA GLU A 295 -5.37 6.05 -19.12
C GLU A 295 -5.27 4.96 -18.05
N THR A 296 -5.51 5.31 -16.78
CA THR A 296 -5.60 4.34 -15.69
C THR A 296 -6.97 3.70 -15.57
N SER A 297 -7.95 4.15 -16.37
CA SER A 297 -9.30 3.57 -16.43
C SER A 297 -9.48 2.58 -17.58
N ALA A 298 -8.61 2.60 -18.60
CA ALA A 298 -8.74 1.78 -19.80
C ALA A 298 -7.37 1.47 -20.45
N GLY A 299 -7.31 0.45 -21.30
CA GLY A 299 -6.06 0.06 -21.98
C GLY A 299 -5.14 -0.79 -21.12
N ALA A 300 -3.82 -0.68 -21.37
CA ALA A 300 -2.82 -1.54 -20.72
C ALA A 300 -2.42 -1.07 -19.31
N GLY A 301 -2.57 0.23 -19.02
CA GLY A 301 -2.21 0.83 -17.72
C GLY A 301 -2.84 0.13 -16.50
N PRO A 302 -4.18 -0.04 -16.45
CA PRO A 302 -4.84 -0.69 -15.31
C PRO A 302 -4.30 -2.10 -15.03
N GLN A 303 -3.96 -2.86 -16.06
CA GLN A 303 -3.45 -4.23 -15.89
C GLN A 303 -2.07 -4.24 -15.23
N VAL A 304 -1.19 -3.28 -15.57
CA VAL A 304 0.13 -3.16 -14.97
C VAL A 304 0.03 -2.67 -13.53
N LEU A 305 -0.78 -1.64 -13.30
CA LEU A 305 -0.99 -1.06 -11.98
C LEU A 305 -1.62 -2.08 -11.00
N ASN A 306 -2.62 -2.84 -11.44
CA ASN A 306 -3.21 -3.92 -10.65
C ASN A 306 -2.19 -5.00 -10.30
N ALA A 307 -1.39 -5.43 -11.28
CA ALA A 307 -0.37 -6.45 -11.04
C ALA A 307 0.68 -5.99 -10.02
N MET A 308 1.13 -4.73 -10.11
CA MET A 308 2.04 -4.13 -9.12
C MET A 308 1.38 -4.03 -7.75
N ALA A 309 0.15 -3.53 -7.64
CA ALA A 309 -0.55 -3.39 -6.36
C ALA A 309 -0.75 -4.75 -5.66
N SER A 310 -1.22 -5.76 -6.40
CA SER A 310 -1.39 -7.13 -5.89
C SER A 310 -0.06 -7.74 -5.44
N ALA A 311 1.03 -7.47 -6.17
CA ALA A 311 2.37 -7.91 -5.79
C ALA A 311 2.96 -7.13 -4.60
N GLY A 312 2.55 -5.88 -4.38
CA GLY A 312 3.18 -4.92 -3.47
C GLY A 312 2.79 -4.98 -2.01
N GLY A 313 1.83 -5.83 -1.64
CA GLY A 313 1.45 -6.04 -0.25
C GLY A 313 0.55 -4.96 0.35
N PHE A 314 0.09 -3.99 -0.44
CA PHE A 314 -0.87 -2.95 -0.02
C PHE A 314 -2.00 -2.74 -1.04
N ALA A 315 -2.45 -3.83 -1.67
CA ALA A 315 -3.59 -3.78 -2.58
C ALA A 315 -4.89 -3.39 -1.85
N ARG A 316 -5.85 -2.85 -2.60
CA ARG A 316 -7.23 -2.65 -2.14
C ARG A 316 -7.89 -4.00 -1.90
N THR A 317 -8.22 -4.28 -0.64
CA THR A 317 -8.88 -5.50 -0.21
C THR A 317 -10.39 -5.31 -0.09
N CYS A 318 -11.14 -6.40 -0.14
CA CYS A 318 -12.59 -6.39 -0.02
C CYS A 318 -13.14 -7.69 0.59
N ARG A 319 -14.35 -7.59 1.12
CA ARG A 319 -15.19 -8.72 1.53
C ARG A 319 -16.45 -8.82 0.66
N ALA A 320 -16.91 -7.70 0.11
CA ALA A 320 -18.01 -7.61 -0.83
C ALA A 320 -17.80 -6.46 -1.84
N ASP A 321 -18.58 -6.45 -2.91
CA ASP A 321 -18.48 -5.43 -3.98
C ASP A 321 -18.58 -3.99 -3.45
N ILE A 322 -19.36 -3.78 -2.39
CA ILE A 322 -19.53 -2.45 -1.78
C ILE A 322 -18.21 -1.86 -1.24
N ASP A 323 -17.25 -2.70 -0.87
CA ASP A 323 -15.95 -2.27 -0.37
C ASP A 323 -15.05 -1.70 -1.48
N CYS A 324 -15.33 -2.06 -2.74
CA CYS A 324 -14.52 -1.66 -3.90
C CYS A 324 -14.99 -0.36 -4.56
N GLY A 325 -16.12 0.20 -4.11
CA GLY A 325 -16.68 1.43 -4.65
C GLY A 325 -17.32 1.25 -6.02
N ALA A 326 -17.88 2.33 -6.55
CA ALA A 326 -18.67 2.29 -7.79
C ALA A 326 -17.85 1.80 -8.99
N GLY A 327 -18.45 0.91 -9.79
CA GLY A 327 -17.87 0.39 -11.03
C GLY A 327 -16.76 -0.65 -10.83
N ASP A 328 -16.61 -1.21 -9.63
CA ASP A 328 -15.60 -2.19 -9.28
C ASP A 328 -16.25 -3.38 -8.56
N THR A 329 -15.64 -4.55 -8.67
CA THR A 329 -16.16 -5.79 -8.10
C THR A 329 -15.13 -6.44 -7.19
N CYS A 330 -15.59 -7.12 -6.17
CA CYS A 330 -14.74 -7.85 -5.26
C CYS A 330 -14.47 -9.26 -5.79
N ASP A 331 -13.20 -9.62 -5.98
CA ASP A 331 -12.80 -11.02 -6.04
C ASP A 331 -12.79 -11.56 -4.60
N VAL A 332 -13.91 -12.15 -4.19
CA VAL A 332 -14.09 -12.70 -2.83
C VAL A 332 -13.14 -13.85 -2.52
N ALA A 333 -12.62 -14.55 -3.54
CA ALA A 333 -11.66 -15.64 -3.33
C ALA A 333 -10.26 -15.09 -3.04
N ALA A 334 -9.86 -14.03 -3.75
CA ALA A 334 -8.61 -13.33 -3.51
C ALA A 334 -8.71 -12.29 -2.37
N GLN A 335 -9.92 -11.91 -1.96
CA GLN A 335 -10.21 -10.77 -1.08
C GLN A 335 -9.63 -9.46 -1.59
N LEU A 336 -9.62 -9.27 -2.91
CA LEU A 336 -9.07 -8.11 -3.60
C LEU A 336 -10.11 -7.46 -4.48
N CYS A 337 -10.11 -6.12 -4.52
CA CYS A 337 -10.89 -5.40 -5.50
C CYS A 337 -10.35 -5.65 -6.91
N GLY A 338 -11.24 -5.67 -7.91
CA GLY A 338 -10.87 -5.77 -9.32
C GLY A 338 -9.90 -4.66 -9.72
N ARG A 339 -10.05 -3.47 -9.14
CA ARG A 339 -9.00 -2.44 -9.08
C ARG A 339 -8.25 -2.53 -7.75
N SER A 340 -7.18 -3.32 -7.74
CA SER A 340 -6.26 -3.48 -6.61
C SER A 340 -5.43 -2.22 -6.32
N PHE A 341 -5.17 -1.37 -7.32
CA PHE A 341 -4.46 -0.09 -7.11
C PHE A 341 -5.44 1.05 -6.77
N TYR A 342 -4.92 2.15 -6.25
CA TYR A 342 -5.70 3.36 -5.99
C TYR A 342 -5.76 4.21 -7.26
N GLN A 343 -6.92 4.26 -7.89
CA GLN A 343 -7.13 5.05 -9.11
C GLN A 343 -7.51 6.48 -8.74
N ALA A 344 -6.97 7.45 -9.48
CA ALA A 344 -7.41 8.83 -9.44
C ALA A 344 -7.41 9.45 -10.85
N GLY A 345 -8.60 9.84 -11.31
CA GLY A 345 -8.79 10.50 -12.60
C GLY A 345 -8.58 12.01 -12.56
N ASN A 346 -8.53 12.64 -11.38
CA ASN A 346 -8.43 14.08 -11.17
C ASN A 346 -7.94 14.40 -9.74
N GLN A 347 -7.73 15.69 -9.45
CA GLN A 347 -7.32 16.15 -8.12
C GLN A 347 -8.19 15.62 -6.96
N GLU A 348 -9.52 15.66 -7.07
CA GLU A 348 -10.44 15.27 -5.99
C GLU A 348 -10.30 13.78 -5.65
N GLU A 349 -10.26 12.93 -6.68
CA GLU A 349 -10.07 11.49 -6.52
C GLU A 349 -8.69 11.16 -5.96
N LEU A 350 -7.65 11.91 -6.34
CA LEU A 350 -6.30 11.74 -5.79
C LEU A 350 -6.26 12.09 -4.31
N SER A 351 -6.89 13.21 -3.92
CA SER A 351 -7.03 13.58 -2.50
C SER A 351 -7.79 12.52 -1.71
N ALA A 352 -8.87 11.95 -2.26
CA ALA A 352 -9.62 10.88 -1.62
C ALA A 352 -8.80 9.59 -1.47
N ALA A 353 -8.04 9.20 -2.50
CA ALA A 353 -7.15 8.05 -2.46
C ALA A 353 -6.05 8.22 -1.39
N LEU A 354 -5.40 9.38 -1.36
CA LEU A 354 -4.37 9.71 -0.38
C LEU A 354 -4.92 9.73 1.05
N LYS A 355 -6.14 10.23 1.26
CA LYS A 355 -6.83 10.17 2.56
C LYS A 355 -7.13 8.74 2.98
N ALA A 356 -7.66 7.91 2.09
CA ALA A 356 -7.92 6.49 2.39
C ALA A 356 -6.63 5.73 2.74
N ILE A 357 -5.49 6.12 2.13
CA ILE A 357 -4.18 5.60 2.49
C ILE A 357 -3.77 6.07 3.88
N SER A 358 -3.84 7.37 4.19
CA SER A 358 -3.40 7.88 5.49
C SER A 358 -4.19 7.27 6.66
N GLU A 359 -5.51 7.08 6.49
CA GLU A 359 -6.36 6.40 7.47
C GLU A 359 -5.92 4.96 7.74
N LYS A 360 -5.43 4.24 6.72
CA LYS A 360 -4.87 2.88 6.88
C LYS A 360 -3.45 2.87 7.48
N LEU A 361 -2.72 3.97 7.38
CA LEU A 361 -1.39 4.12 7.98
C LEU A 361 -1.44 4.58 9.43
N MET A 362 -2.60 5.02 9.93
CA MET A 362 -2.75 5.35 11.33
C MET A 362 -2.57 4.08 12.19
N PRO A 363 -1.70 4.11 13.22
CA PRO A 363 -1.70 3.05 14.22
C PRO A 363 -3.12 3.00 14.82
N GLY A 364 -3.72 1.81 14.89
CA GLY A 364 -5.09 1.63 15.40
C GLY A 364 -5.27 2.23 16.80
N GLU A 365 -6.52 2.46 17.22
CA GLU A 365 -6.84 3.08 18.52
C GLU A 365 -6.17 2.31 19.67
N PRO A 366 -5.09 2.85 20.30
CA PRO A 366 -4.31 2.05 21.24
C PRO A 366 -5.05 1.70 22.52
N CYS A 367 -6.08 2.48 22.81
CA CYS A 367 -6.95 2.29 23.95
C CYS A 367 -8.13 1.38 23.64
N TYR A 368 -8.10 0.63 22.53
CA TYR A 368 -9.17 -0.28 22.18
C TYR A 368 -8.64 -1.57 21.55
N ILE A 369 -8.96 -2.72 22.16
CA ILE A 369 -8.73 -4.04 21.58
C ILE A 369 -10.06 -4.59 21.10
N GLN A 370 -10.21 -4.73 19.78
CA GLN A 370 -11.34 -5.42 19.19
C GLN A 370 -11.25 -6.93 19.43
N LEU A 371 -12.36 -7.54 19.83
CA LEU A 371 -12.52 -8.99 19.95
C LEU A 371 -13.47 -9.48 18.85
N ASP A 372 -13.15 -10.62 18.23
CA ASP A 372 -14.10 -11.26 17.34
C ASP A 372 -15.34 -11.71 18.14
N PRO A 373 -16.53 -11.81 17.52
CA PRO A 373 -17.73 -12.29 18.23
C PRO A 373 -17.54 -13.65 18.91
N SER A 374 -16.68 -14.51 18.36
CA SER A 374 -16.33 -15.80 18.94
C SER A 374 -15.42 -15.71 20.18
N GLN A 375 -14.74 -14.57 20.38
CA GLN A 375 -13.79 -14.27 21.45
C GLN A 375 -14.42 -13.46 22.60
N LEU A 376 -15.65 -12.97 22.43
CA LEU A 376 -16.37 -12.27 23.51
C LEU A 376 -16.77 -13.28 24.60
N PRO A 377 -16.64 -12.92 25.89
CA PRO A 377 -17.01 -13.81 26.99
C PRO A 377 -18.54 -13.98 27.05
N SER A 378 -19.00 -15.13 27.56
CA SER A 378 -20.44 -15.37 27.80
C SER A 378 -20.99 -14.51 28.95
N ASP A 379 -20.12 -14.13 29.89
CA ASP A 379 -20.41 -13.22 31.00
C ASP A 379 -19.29 -12.18 31.14
N PRO A 380 -19.58 -10.87 31.30
CA PRO A 380 -18.55 -9.84 31.46
C PRO A 380 -17.55 -10.07 32.60
N SER A 381 -17.89 -10.86 33.62
CA SER A 381 -16.99 -11.24 34.73
C SER A 381 -15.92 -12.28 34.33
N LEU A 382 -16.10 -12.95 33.18
CA LEU A 382 -15.22 -13.99 32.66
C LEU A 382 -14.11 -13.46 31.74
N ILE A 383 -13.87 -12.14 31.74
CA ILE A 383 -12.76 -11.51 31.04
C ILE A 383 -11.68 -11.05 32.01
N VAL A 384 -10.43 -11.34 31.65
CA VAL A 384 -9.25 -10.96 32.43
C VAL A 384 -8.27 -10.27 31.50
N VAL A 385 -7.85 -9.08 31.90
CA VAL A 385 -6.86 -8.29 31.16
C VAL A 385 -5.56 -8.26 31.93
N TYR A 386 -4.45 -8.53 31.26
CA TYR A 386 -3.10 -8.37 31.76
C TYR A 386 -2.40 -7.27 30.99
N ILE A 387 -1.62 -6.45 31.70
CA ILE A 387 -0.76 -5.44 31.09
C ILE A 387 0.65 -5.66 31.60
N ASN A 388 1.60 -5.89 30.69
CA ASN A 388 2.97 -6.31 30.98
C ASN A 388 3.04 -7.56 31.89
N GLY A 389 2.11 -8.49 31.69
CA GLY A 389 2.00 -9.71 32.50
C GLY A 389 1.31 -9.50 33.86
N GLU A 390 0.94 -8.28 34.23
CA GLU A 390 0.23 -8.00 35.49
C GLU A 390 -1.28 -7.90 35.26
N ARG A 391 -2.05 -8.66 36.06
CA ARG A 391 -3.52 -8.64 36.01
C ARG A 391 -4.03 -7.25 36.40
N THR A 392 -4.81 -6.62 35.52
CA THR A 392 -5.41 -5.30 35.75
C THR A 392 -6.92 -5.44 35.95
N LEU A 393 -7.46 -4.87 37.03
CA LEU A 393 -8.91 -4.88 37.31
C LEU A 393 -9.64 -3.87 36.42
N GLY A 394 -10.86 -4.20 35.98
CA GLY A 394 -11.71 -3.29 35.22
C GLY A 394 -12.24 -2.14 36.09
N GLY A 395 -12.41 -0.96 35.49
CA GLY A 395 -12.77 0.26 36.20
C GLY A 395 -12.62 1.53 35.35
N PRO A 396 -13.06 2.69 35.89
CA PRO A 396 -13.11 3.95 35.14
C PRO A 396 -11.74 4.50 34.72
N ASP A 397 -10.66 4.07 35.38
CA ASP A 397 -9.27 4.50 35.11
C ASP A 397 -8.40 3.38 34.49
N SER A 398 -9.01 2.25 34.10
CA SER A 398 -8.30 1.09 33.58
C SER A 398 -8.87 0.59 32.26
N TRP A 399 -9.92 -0.23 32.32
CA TRP A 399 -10.58 -0.79 31.17
C TRP A 399 -12.01 -1.19 31.48
N SER A 400 -12.82 -1.27 30.43
CA SER A 400 -14.19 -1.77 30.44
C SER A 400 -14.41 -2.69 29.25
N LEU A 401 -15.27 -3.69 29.41
CA LEU A 401 -15.76 -4.49 28.30
C LEU A 401 -16.88 -3.71 27.59
N VAL A 402 -16.79 -3.60 26.29
CA VAL A 402 -17.82 -3.05 25.38
C VAL A 402 -18.26 -4.15 24.41
N ASP A 403 -19.36 -3.92 23.71
CA ASP A 403 -20.03 -4.91 22.84
C ASP A 403 -19.11 -5.57 21.80
N THR A 404 -18.03 -4.89 21.43
CA THR A 404 -17.09 -5.31 20.38
C THR A 404 -15.67 -5.58 20.88
N GLY A 405 -15.39 -5.46 22.18
CA GLY A 405 -14.06 -5.68 22.72
C GLY A 405 -13.76 -5.01 24.07
N VAL A 406 -12.48 -4.70 24.31
CA VAL A 406 -12.01 -4.07 25.56
C VAL A 406 -11.58 -2.64 25.27
N ARG A 407 -12.17 -1.68 25.99
CA ARG A 407 -11.80 -0.26 25.92
C ARG A 407 -11.06 0.16 27.17
N PHE A 408 -9.85 0.66 26.99
CA PHE A 408 -9.00 1.23 28.04
C PHE A 408 -9.34 2.70 28.25
N THR A 409 -9.32 3.15 29.49
CA THR A 409 -9.62 4.54 29.86
C THR A 409 -8.61 5.08 30.86
N GLY A 410 -8.62 6.40 31.06
CA GLY A 410 -7.83 7.07 32.08
C GLY A 410 -6.32 6.82 32.00
N SER A 411 -5.68 6.60 33.14
CA SER A 411 -4.23 6.42 33.26
C SER A 411 -3.71 5.20 32.48
N THR A 412 -4.53 4.15 32.36
CA THR A 412 -4.16 2.97 31.58
C THR A 412 -4.14 3.29 30.08
N CYS A 413 -5.14 3.99 29.56
CA CYS A 413 -5.14 4.47 28.18
C CYS A 413 -3.95 5.41 27.92
N ALA A 414 -3.69 6.37 28.82
CA ALA A 414 -2.52 7.25 28.71
C ALA A 414 -1.19 6.48 28.68
N ARG A 415 -1.06 5.41 29.49
CA ARG A 415 0.12 4.52 29.48
C ARG A 415 0.23 3.75 28.18
N LEU A 416 -0.89 3.26 27.64
CA LEU A 416 -0.92 2.64 26.32
C LEU A 416 -0.47 3.67 25.29
N GLU A 417 -1.12 4.83 25.13
CA GLU A 417 -0.76 5.92 24.20
C GLU A 417 0.69 6.44 24.30
N ALA A 418 1.32 6.26 25.46
CA ALA A 418 2.73 6.62 25.67
C ALA A 418 3.71 5.52 25.22
N SER A 419 3.26 4.28 25.01
CA SER A 419 4.11 3.14 24.65
C SER A 419 4.83 3.32 23.31
N ARG A 420 6.06 2.81 23.25
CA ARG A 420 7.02 2.99 22.15
C ARG A 420 7.62 1.64 21.75
N PRO A 421 8.20 1.50 20.55
CA PRO A 421 8.90 0.27 20.16
C PRO A 421 10.03 -0.11 21.14
N GLU A 422 10.83 0.86 21.59
CA GLU A 422 11.86 0.66 22.63
C GLU A 422 11.32 0.36 24.04
N ALA A 423 10.03 0.59 24.28
CA ALA A 423 9.37 0.32 25.56
C ALA A 423 7.91 -0.11 25.32
N PRO A 424 7.69 -1.32 24.76
CA PRO A 424 6.37 -1.76 24.35
C PRO A 424 5.52 -2.12 25.58
N VAL A 425 4.21 -2.00 25.46
CA VAL A 425 3.27 -2.43 26.51
C VAL A 425 2.53 -3.67 26.02
N SER A 426 2.82 -4.82 26.63
CA SER A 426 2.10 -6.07 26.30
C SER A 426 0.71 -6.04 26.91
N VAL A 427 -0.32 -6.30 26.12
CA VAL A 427 -1.69 -6.45 26.62
C VAL A 427 -2.22 -7.82 26.24
N GLU A 428 -2.67 -8.57 27.24
CA GLU A 428 -3.27 -9.87 27.04
C GLU A 428 -4.70 -9.85 27.54
N VAL A 429 -5.63 -10.25 26.69
CA VAL A 429 -7.05 -10.38 27.02
C VAL A 429 -7.41 -11.86 26.97
N ARG A 430 -7.77 -12.41 28.12
CA ARG A 430 -8.29 -13.77 28.27
C ARG A 430 -9.79 -13.69 28.49
N ALA A 431 -10.55 -14.33 27.61
CA ALA A 431 -12.00 -14.46 27.75
C ALA A 431 -12.35 -15.94 27.89
N ILE A 432 -13.18 -16.26 28.88
CA ILE A 432 -13.73 -17.60 29.09
C ILE A 432 -15.17 -17.60 28.58
N ARG A 433 -15.52 -18.66 27.85
CA ARG A 433 -16.90 -18.94 27.44
C ARG A 433 -17.35 -20.26 28.03
N GLU A 434 -18.56 -20.26 28.56
CA GLU A 434 -19.35 -21.47 28.73
C GLU A 434 -19.97 -21.79 27.37
N LEU A 435 -19.76 -23.02 26.88
CA LEU A 435 -20.31 -23.50 25.60
C LEU A 435 -21.70 -24.11 25.76
#